data_AF-A0A1I5XUI5-F1
#
_entry.id   AF-A0A1I5XUI5-F1
#
_cell.length_a   1.000
_cell.length_b   1.000
_cell.length_c   1.000
_cell.angle_alpha   90.00
_cell.angle_beta   90.00
_cell.angle_gamma   90.00
#
_symmetry.space_group_name_H-M   'P 1'
#
loop_
_entity.id
_entity.type
_entity.pdbx_description
1 polymer ?
#
loop_
_entity_poly.entity_id
_entity_poly.type
_entity_poly.pdbx_seq_one_letter_code
_entity_poly.pdbx_strand_id
1 'polypeptide(L)'
;MTSKPDDLPSDLASAYLALLAEREALQAERDVAVADAANARAELSDSEVLIAHLELRIEKLKRELHGPRSERTARLLEQLELELEELATTATENELAAQAAAAKTQSVSAFMRKRPVRQPWPDDIEHERVVIEAPTSCACCGGSRLAKVGEDVTKTLEEIPRRFKVIETYARKFTCRDCEKISQPPAPFHATPRGFIGPQLLATMLFDKFGMHIPLNRQSVRFKAERIDLPLSTLADQVGHGTFAVMPLFQLIERHVLAAERLHGDDPTIRILAKGKCTTGRIWTYVRDDRPFAGPAPPAAVYYASGNRRGEHPQKHLAAFAGILQADCYGGFEPLFDPKRKAMPITPAFCFAHARRGSSSWLTSREMLGKARRANRSLRSRWRRSDASMRCSRSSAPSTAVVPTSGVPCARSGASRCSTTCMTGCSASEKASRAPPRS
;
A
#
# COMPACT_ATOMS: atom_id res chain seq x y z
N MET A 1 10.18 43.09 -48.89
CA MET A 1 9.66 44.46 -49.06
C MET A 1 10.45 45.10 -50.18
N THR A 2 9.81 45.40 -51.32
CA THR A 2 10.43 46.06 -52.47
C THR A 2 10.50 47.57 -52.21
N SER A 3 11.69 48.08 -51.86
CA SER A 3 11.94 49.52 -51.76
C SER A 3 11.87 50.17 -53.14
N LYS A 4 11.22 51.34 -53.20
CA LYS A 4 11.16 52.21 -54.39
C LYS A 4 12.54 52.85 -54.64
N PRO A 5 12.88 53.24 -55.88
CA PRO A 5 14.26 53.59 -56.27
C PRO A 5 14.72 55.02 -55.91
N ASP A 6 14.00 55.78 -55.09
CA ASP A 6 14.20 57.24 -54.98
C ASP A 6 14.77 57.77 -53.64
N ASP A 7 15.22 56.93 -52.71
CA ASP A 7 15.84 57.38 -51.44
C ASP A 7 17.34 57.02 -51.36
N LEU A 8 18.11 57.29 -52.43
CA LEU A 8 19.56 57.21 -52.36
C LEU A 8 20.12 58.52 -51.75
N PRO A 9 20.95 58.45 -50.69
CA PRO A 9 21.52 59.64 -50.06
C PRO A 9 22.27 60.50 -51.07
N SER A 10 22.03 61.81 -51.08
CA SER A 10 22.70 62.75 -52.01
C SER A 10 24.20 62.94 -51.75
N ASP A 11 24.72 62.39 -50.64
CA ASP A 11 26.14 62.43 -50.27
C ASP A 11 26.77 61.03 -50.31
N LEU A 12 28.03 60.96 -50.77
CA LEU A 12 28.79 59.73 -50.96
C LEU A 12 29.10 58.98 -49.65
N ALA A 13 29.24 59.68 -48.53
CA ALA A 13 29.56 59.07 -47.23
C ALA A 13 28.33 58.34 -46.65
N SER A 14 27.14 58.94 -46.76
CA SER A 14 25.87 58.33 -46.36
C SER A 14 25.50 57.16 -47.26
N ALA A 15 25.76 57.24 -48.57
CA ALA A 15 25.58 56.11 -49.47
C ALA A 15 26.53 54.93 -49.15
N TYR A 16 27.79 55.22 -48.78
CA TYR A 16 28.75 54.20 -48.37
C TYR A 16 28.36 53.52 -47.04
N LEU A 17 27.88 54.28 -46.06
CA LEU A 17 27.39 53.73 -44.79
C LEU A 17 26.14 52.87 -44.98
N ALA A 18 25.21 53.27 -45.84
CA ALA A 18 24.03 52.48 -46.17
C ALA A 18 24.40 51.12 -46.81
N LEU A 19 25.39 51.10 -47.72
CA LEU A 19 25.90 49.88 -48.33
C LEU A 19 26.61 48.95 -47.32
N LEU A 20 27.33 49.52 -46.35
CA LEU A 20 27.94 48.73 -45.27
C LEU A 20 26.87 48.10 -44.37
N ALA A 21 25.84 48.87 -43.98
CA ALA A 21 24.75 48.38 -43.16
C ALA A 21 23.93 47.28 -43.87
N GLU A 22 23.67 47.43 -45.17
CA GLU A 22 22.99 46.42 -45.99
C GLU A 22 23.83 45.14 -46.10
N ARG A 23 25.15 45.27 -46.28
CA ARG A 23 26.07 44.14 -46.30
C ARG A 23 26.14 43.41 -44.96
N GLU A 24 26.15 44.14 -43.85
CA GLU A 24 26.12 43.56 -42.50
C GLU A 24 24.80 42.83 -42.23
N ALA A 25 23.67 43.40 -42.65
CA ALA A 25 22.35 42.76 -42.54
C ALA A 25 22.28 41.45 -43.35
N LEU A 26 22.75 41.47 -44.60
CA LEU A 26 22.81 40.27 -45.45
C LEU A 26 23.77 39.20 -44.90
N GLN A 27 24.87 39.62 -44.26
CA GLN A 27 25.79 38.70 -43.59
C GLN A 27 25.14 38.05 -42.35
N ALA A 28 24.42 38.83 -41.54
CA ALA A 28 23.69 38.31 -40.39
C ALA A 28 22.58 37.33 -40.79
N GLU A 29 21.79 37.66 -41.82
CA GLU A 29 20.75 36.76 -42.35
C GLU A 29 21.34 35.44 -42.89
N ARG A 30 22.45 35.52 -43.62
CA ARG A 30 23.16 34.33 -44.12
C ARG A 30 23.68 33.47 -42.96
N ASP A 31 24.25 34.08 -41.94
CA ASP A 31 24.85 33.35 -40.83
C ASP A 31 23.77 32.66 -39.96
N VAL A 32 22.57 33.27 -39.82
CA VAL A 32 21.38 32.62 -39.23
C VAL A 32 20.90 31.45 -40.09
N ALA A 33 20.76 31.64 -41.41
CA ALA A 33 20.32 30.57 -42.31
C ALA A 33 21.29 29.36 -42.33
N VAL A 34 22.60 29.61 -42.20
CA VAL A 34 23.62 28.56 -42.09
C VAL A 34 23.50 27.82 -40.75
N ALA A 35 23.21 28.52 -39.65
CA ALA A 35 22.99 27.89 -38.35
C ALA A 35 21.73 27.01 -38.35
N ASP A 36 20.63 27.49 -38.94
CA ASP A 36 19.39 26.73 -39.06
C ASP A 36 19.56 25.47 -39.93
N ALA A 37 20.28 25.58 -41.06
CA ALA A 37 20.58 24.43 -41.91
C ALA A 37 21.47 23.39 -41.21
N ALA A 38 22.43 23.84 -40.38
CA ALA A 38 23.28 22.94 -39.61
C ALA A 38 22.49 22.23 -38.49
N ASN A 39 21.59 22.95 -37.80
CA ASN A 39 20.69 22.36 -36.80
C ASN A 39 19.75 21.31 -37.41
N ALA A 40 19.12 21.63 -38.54
CA ALA A 40 18.23 20.69 -39.24
C ALA A 40 18.98 19.43 -39.69
N ARG A 41 20.25 19.55 -40.09
CA ARG A 41 21.08 18.40 -40.47
C ARG A 41 21.44 17.53 -39.26
N ALA A 42 21.72 18.12 -38.10
CA ALA A 42 21.96 17.38 -36.86
C ALA A 42 20.70 16.61 -36.41
N GLU A 43 19.53 17.25 -36.40
CA GLU A 43 18.26 16.60 -36.05
C GLU A 43 17.92 15.41 -36.97
N LEU A 44 18.22 15.53 -38.26
CA LEU A 44 18.04 14.43 -39.21
C LEU A 44 18.98 13.26 -38.91
N SER A 45 20.27 13.51 -38.67
CA SER A 45 21.21 12.43 -38.32
C SER A 45 20.90 11.77 -36.98
N ASP A 46 20.44 12.53 -35.98
CA ASP A 46 20.00 11.96 -34.69
C ASP A 46 18.78 11.05 -34.87
N SER A 47 17.85 11.46 -35.73
CA SER A 47 16.68 10.66 -36.08
C SER A 47 17.07 9.37 -36.80
N GLU A 48 18.05 9.41 -37.71
CA GLU A 48 18.59 8.23 -38.40
C GLU A 48 19.25 7.24 -37.42
N VAL A 49 20.04 7.74 -36.46
CA VAL A 49 20.63 6.92 -35.39
C VAL A 49 19.55 6.26 -34.54
N LEU A 50 18.51 7.01 -34.17
CA LEU A 50 17.40 6.48 -33.37
C LEU A 50 16.65 5.37 -34.11
N ILE A 51 16.40 5.54 -35.41
CA ILE A 51 15.76 4.52 -36.25
C ILE A 51 16.62 3.25 -36.28
N ALA A 52 17.91 3.38 -36.59
CA ALA A 52 18.84 2.24 -36.62
C ALA A 52 18.93 1.51 -35.27
N HIS A 53 18.95 2.26 -34.17
CA HIS A 53 18.95 1.69 -32.82
C HIS A 53 17.68 0.89 -32.51
N LEU A 54 16.52 1.43 -32.90
CA LEU A 54 15.23 0.76 -32.71
C LEU A 54 15.12 -0.51 -33.57
N GLU A 55 15.59 -0.47 -34.81
CA GLU A 55 15.64 -1.65 -35.69
C GLU A 55 16.53 -2.76 -35.10
N LEU A 56 17.74 -2.41 -34.63
CA LEU A 56 18.63 -3.34 -33.93
C LEU A 56 17.94 -3.95 -32.69
N ARG A 57 17.23 -3.13 -31.91
CA ARG A 57 16.53 -3.60 -30.71
C ARG A 57 15.39 -4.56 -31.04
N ILE A 58 14.64 -4.28 -32.11
CA ILE A 58 13.57 -5.15 -32.62
C ILE A 58 14.15 -6.50 -33.04
N GLU A 59 15.26 -6.52 -33.78
CA GLU A 59 15.88 -7.79 -34.22
C GLU A 59 16.47 -8.60 -33.06
N LYS A 60 17.05 -7.94 -32.05
CA LYS A 60 17.48 -8.61 -30.80
C LYS A 60 16.29 -9.25 -30.07
N LEU A 61 15.17 -8.54 -29.95
CA LEU A 61 13.95 -9.06 -29.33
C LEU A 61 13.32 -10.21 -30.13
N LYS A 62 13.28 -10.12 -31.46
CA LYS A 62 12.82 -11.22 -32.32
C LYS A 62 13.67 -12.47 -32.14
N ARG A 63 15.00 -12.33 -31.99
CA ARG A 63 15.91 -13.45 -31.70
C ARG A 63 15.64 -14.08 -30.33
N GLU A 64 15.39 -13.28 -29.30
CA GLU A 64 15.01 -13.79 -27.96
C GLU A 64 13.66 -14.55 -27.99
N LEU A 65 12.68 -14.04 -28.76
CA LEU A 65 11.33 -14.60 -28.80
C LEU A 65 11.23 -15.89 -29.66
N HIS A 66 11.96 -15.95 -30.78
CA HIS A 66 11.85 -17.03 -31.77
C HIS A 66 13.01 -18.05 -31.75
N GLY A 67 14.03 -17.81 -30.91
CA GLY A 67 15.17 -18.70 -30.72
C GLY A 67 16.23 -18.62 -31.83
N PRO A 68 17.37 -19.32 -31.66
CA PRO A 68 18.53 -19.24 -32.55
C PRO A 68 18.31 -20.10 -33.81
N ARG A 69 17.37 -19.70 -34.68
CA ARG A 69 17.01 -20.51 -35.86
C ARG A 69 17.84 -20.24 -37.12
N SER A 70 18.79 -19.29 -37.14
CA SER A 70 19.73 -19.17 -38.25
C SER A 70 21.02 -18.43 -37.89
N GLU A 71 22.18 -18.93 -38.34
CA GLU A 71 23.45 -18.19 -38.31
C GLU A 71 23.35 -16.86 -39.06
N ARG A 72 22.44 -16.77 -40.05
CA ARG A 72 22.12 -15.55 -40.80
C ARG A 72 21.63 -14.41 -39.90
N THR A 73 20.90 -14.71 -38.83
CA THR A 73 20.43 -13.69 -37.86
C THR A 73 21.57 -13.15 -36.98
N ALA A 74 22.64 -13.91 -36.77
CA ALA A 74 23.82 -13.42 -36.03
C ALA A 74 24.61 -12.42 -36.87
N ARG A 75 24.88 -12.75 -38.13
CA ARG A 75 25.56 -11.85 -39.07
C ARG A 75 24.78 -10.55 -39.32
N LEU A 76 23.45 -10.63 -39.38
CA LEU A 76 22.60 -9.44 -39.53
C LEU A 76 22.70 -8.51 -38.31
N LEU A 77 22.77 -9.05 -37.10
CA LEU A 77 22.92 -8.23 -35.89
C LEU A 77 24.30 -7.56 -35.84
N GLU A 78 25.37 -8.28 -36.20
CA GLU A 78 26.72 -7.71 -36.29
C GLU A 78 26.79 -6.59 -37.34
N GLN A 79 26.12 -6.76 -38.48
CA GLN A 79 26.03 -5.72 -39.51
C GLN A 79 25.26 -4.48 -39.02
N LEU A 80 24.10 -4.68 -38.37
CA LEU A 80 23.30 -3.58 -37.82
C LEU A 80 24.02 -2.85 -36.66
N GLU A 81 24.85 -3.55 -35.89
CA GLU A 81 25.69 -2.94 -34.86
C GLU A 81 26.77 -2.05 -35.48
N LEU A 82 27.42 -2.50 -36.55
CA LEU A 82 28.41 -1.70 -37.28
C LEU A 82 27.78 -0.46 -37.95
N GLU A 83 26.63 -0.64 -38.62
CA GLU A 83 25.89 0.47 -39.25
C GLU A 83 25.45 1.51 -38.19
N LEU A 84 25.06 1.07 -37.00
CA LEU A 84 24.72 1.96 -35.89
C LEU A 84 25.94 2.74 -35.38
N GLU A 85 27.12 2.11 -35.30
CA GLU A 85 28.36 2.79 -34.92
C GLU A 85 28.73 3.87 -35.95
N GLU A 86 28.64 3.57 -37.24
CA GLU A 86 28.89 4.54 -38.32
C GLU A 86 27.92 5.72 -38.25
N LEU A 87 26.61 5.47 -38.13
CA LEU A 87 25.61 6.53 -38.01
C LEU A 87 25.78 7.36 -36.73
N ALA A 88 26.18 6.74 -35.62
CA ALA A 88 26.47 7.47 -34.39
C ALA A 88 27.65 8.43 -34.58
N THR A 89 28.70 8.02 -35.28
CA THR A 89 29.83 8.93 -35.58
C THR A 89 29.41 10.11 -36.44
N THR A 90 28.62 9.89 -37.50
CA THR A 90 28.16 10.98 -38.38
C THR A 90 27.20 11.94 -37.67
N ALA A 91 26.35 11.43 -36.78
CA ALA A 91 25.49 12.27 -35.93
C ALA A 91 26.33 13.17 -35.01
N THR A 92 27.36 12.62 -34.35
CA THR A 92 28.24 13.44 -33.50
C THR A 92 29.00 14.51 -34.29
N GLU A 93 29.42 14.22 -35.52
CA GLU A 93 30.06 15.21 -36.41
C GLU A 93 29.09 16.33 -36.80
N ASN A 94 27.84 15.98 -37.12
CA ASN A 94 26.79 16.97 -37.46
C ASN A 94 26.37 17.80 -36.24
N GLU A 95 26.27 17.22 -35.06
CA GLU A 95 26.04 17.94 -33.80
C GLU A 95 27.16 18.96 -33.53
N LEU A 96 28.42 18.57 -33.73
CA LEU A 96 29.57 19.48 -33.58
C LEU A 96 29.53 20.61 -34.61
N ALA A 97 29.14 20.32 -35.85
CA ALA A 97 28.97 21.34 -36.89
C ALA A 97 27.82 22.31 -36.58
N ALA A 98 26.70 21.81 -36.05
CA ALA A 98 25.58 22.61 -35.57
C ALA A 98 25.97 23.51 -34.39
N GLN A 99 26.71 22.96 -33.41
CA GLN A 99 27.24 23.74 -32.28
C GLN A 99 28.21 24.83 -32.72
N ALA A 100 29.08 24.56 -33.70
CA ALA A 100 30.00 25.55 -34.25
C ALA A 100 29.28 26.65 -35.06
N ALA A 101 28.17 26.32 -35.72
CA ALA A 101 27.34 27.30 -36.41
C ALA A 101 26.51 28.15 -35.44
N ALA A 102 25.95 27.53 -34.38
CA ALA A 102 25.22 28.22 -33.32
C ALA A 102 26.11 29.14 -32.47
N ALA A 103 27.38 28.78 -32.28
CA ALA A 103 28.35 29.62 -31.56
C ALA A 103 28.67 30.94 -32.29
N LYS A 104 28.43 31.02 -33.60
CA LYS A 104 28.57 32.27 -34.38
C LYS A 104 27.36 33.20 -34.24
N THR A 105 26.20 32.68 -33.83
CA THR A 105 24.94 33.43 -33.77
C THR A 105 24.47 33.74 -32.34
N GLN A 106 25.12 33.20 -31.29
CA GLN A 106 24.74 33.46 -29.89
C GLN A 106 25.93 33.84 -29.00
N SER A 107 25.93 35.08 -28.52
CA SER A 107 26.65 35.50 -27.31
C SER A 107 25.69 35.50 -26.12
N VAL A 108 25.56 34.37 -25.41
CA VAL A 108 24.88 34.32 -24.11
C VAL A 108 25.65 33.44 -23.14
N SER A 109 25.86 33.96 -21.93
CA SER A 109 26.65 33.39 -20.84
C SER A 109 26.17 31.99 -20.40
N ALA A 110 27.13 31.10 -20.15
CA ALA A 110 26.92 29.68 -19.85
C ALA A 110 26.24 29.41 -18.50
N PHE A 111 25.21 28.56 -18.53
CA PHE A 111 24.58 27.96 -17.36
C PHE A 111 25.31 26.66 -16.96
N MET A 112 25.82 26.59 -15.72
CA MET A 112 26.44 25.39 -15.17
C MET A 112 25.40 24.31 -14.82
N ARG A 113 25.57 23.08 -15.33
CA ARG A 113 24.79 21.90 -14.92
C ARG A 113 25.05 21.53 -13.46
N LYS A 114 23.98 21.49 -12.64
CA LYS A 114 23.99 20.96 -11.27
C LYS A 114 23.83 19.44 -11.25
N ARG A 115 24.61 18.77 -10.39
CA ARG A 115 24.46 17.36 -10.00
C ARG A 115 23.04 17.07 -9.48
N PRO A 116 22.51 15.84 -9.62
CA PRO A 116 21.18 15.50 -9.14
C PRO A 116 21.16 15.52 -7.61
N VAL A 117 20.47 16.53 -7.07
CA VAL A 117 20.12 16.64 -5.66
C VAL A 117 18.66 16.22 -5.53
N ARG A 118 18.29 15.58 -4.42
CA ARG A 118 16.88 15.29 -4.09
C ARG A 118 16.05 16.56 -4.26
N GLN A 119 14.91 16.46 -4.95
CA GLN A 119 14.07 17.63 -5.17
C GLN A 119 13.73 18.30 -3.83
N PRO A 120 13.97 19.62 -3.70
CA PRO A 120 13.52 20.38 -2.55
C PRO A 120 11.99 20.37 -2.51
N TRP A 121 11.42 20.37 -1.30
CA TRP A 121 10.00 20.65 -1.13
C TRP A 121 9.69 22.08 -1.60
N PRO A 122 8.47 22.37 -2.09
CA PRO A 122 8.06 23.72 -2.45
C PRO A 122 8.39 24.73 -1.35
N ASP A 123 8.97 25.87 -1.72
CA ASP A 123 9.42 26.91 -0.76
C ASP A 123 8.25 27.54 0.02
N ASP A 124 7.03 27.45 -0.53
CA ASP A 124 5.81 28.03 0.05
C ASP A 124 5.13 27.12 1.09
N ILE A 125 5.73 25.98 1.43
CA ILE A 125 5.17 25.06 2.44
C ILE A 125 5.48 25.56 3.84
N GLU A 126 4.51 25.40 4.74
CA GLU A 126 4.71 25.81 6.13
C GLU A 126 5.64 24.85 6.87
N HIS A 127 6.67 25.43 7.49
CA HIS A 127 7.70 24.73 8.24
C HIS A 127 7.42 24.86 9.74
N GLU A 128 7.26 23.72 10.43
CA GLU A 128 7.24 23.68 11.88
C GLU A 128 8.64 23.31 12.39
N ARG A 129 9.27 24.23 13.12
CA ARG A 129 10.59 24.02 13.72
C ARG A 129 10.44 23.37 15.08
N VAL A 130 10.84 22.10 15.19
CA VAL A 130 10.94 21.40 16.48
C VAL A 130 12.42 21.34 16.88
N VAL A 131 12.78 22.09 17.91
CA VAL A 131 14.14 22.09 18.48
C VAL A 131 14.17 21.06 19.60
N ILE A 132 14.97 20.00 19.43
CA ILE A 132 15.27 19.11 20.55
C ILE A 132 16.20 19.87 21.49
N GLU A 133 15.80 19.99 22.75
CA GLU A 133 16.59 20.71 23.75
C GLU A 133 17.98 20.10 23.92
N ALA A 134 18.96 20.98 24.15
CA ALA A 134 20.32 20.57 24.44
C ALA A 134 20.35 19.83 25.79
N PRO A 135 21.06 18.70 25.91
CA PRO A 135 21.34 18.14 27.23
C PRO A 135 22.10 19.17 28.07
N THR A 136 21.67 19.38 29.32
CA THR A 136 22.30 20.32 30.27
C THR A 136 23.60 19.77 30.87
N SER A 137 23.85 18.47 30.72
CA SER A 137 25.04 17.78 31.21
C SER A 137 25.54 16.79 30.17
N CYS A 138 26.87 16.68 30.04
CA CYS A 138 27.47 15.65 29.20
C CYS A 138 27.08 14.25 29.71
N ALA A 139 26.53 13.40 28.83
CA ALA A 139 26.14 12.02 29.18
C ALA A 139 27.32 11.10 29.56
N CYS A 140 28.57 11.55 29.35
CA CYS A 140 29.78 10.76 29.59
C CYS A 140 30.49 11.14 30.90
N CYS A 141 30.53 12.43 31.26
CA CYS A 141 31.27 12.93 32.42
C CYS A 141 30.49 13.90 33.33
N GLY A 142 29.24 14.24 32.99
CA GLY A 142 28.41 15.17 33.77
C GLY A 142 28.79 16.65 33.67
N GLY A 143 29.82 17.01 32.90
CA GLY A 143 30.27 18.40 32.75
C GLY A 143 29.24 19.32 32.08
N SER A 144 29.19 20.59 32.53
CA SER A 144 28.24 21.63 32.09
C SER A 144 28.75 22.53 30.95
N ARG A 145 30.01 22.38 30.53
CA ARG A 145 30.67 23.24 29.53
C ARG A 145 30.53 22.69 28.10
N LEU A 146 29.29 22.63 27.60
CA LEU A 146 28.97 22.17 26.25
C LEU A 146 28.95 23.34 25.25
N ALA A 147 29.71 23.22 24.15
CA ALA A 147 29.73 24.23 23.09
C ALA A 147 29.03 23.71 21.82
N LYS A 148 28.16 24.55 21.22
CA LYS A 148 27.45 24.24 19.97
C LYS A 148 28.44 24.28 18.80
N VAL A 149 28.54 23.19 18.04
CA VAL A 149 29.47 23.07 16.90
C VAL A 149 28.76 23.03 15.55
N GLY A 150 27.56 22.44 15.48
CA GLY A 150 26.79 22.36 14.25
C GLY A 150 25.39 21.78 14.46
N GLU A 151 24.58 21.82 13.41
CA GLU A 151 23.20 21.30 13.41
C GLU A 151 23.00 20.38 12.20
N ASP A 152 22.51 19.17 12.43
CA ASP A 152 21.99 18.32 11.36
C ASP A 152 20.48 18.55 11.25
N VAL A 153 20.01 18.81 10.02
CA VAL A 153 18.60 19.06 9.72
C VAL A 153 18.00 17.83 9.06
N THR A 154 17.02 17.21 9.74
CA THR A 154 16.17 16.18 9.11
C THR A 154 14.83 16.81 8.76
N LYS A 155 14.47 16.79 7.48
CA LYS A 155 13.18 17.28 6.97
C LYS A 155 12.21 16.10 6.86
N THR A 156 11.13 16.14 7.62
CA THR A 156 10.09 15.09 7.62
C THR A 156 8.76 15.71 7.22
N LEU A 157 8.10 15.14 6.20
CA LEU A 157 6.79 15.61 5.72
C LEU A 157 5.69 14.95 6.56
N GLU A 158 4.80 15.77 7.14
CA GLU A 158 3.65 15.33 7.93
C GLU A 158 2.33 15.91 7.42
N GLU A 159 1.24 15.18 7.67
CA GLU A 159 -0.12 15.55 7.28
C GLU A 159 -0.99 15.67 8.53
N ILE A 160 -1.46 16.89 8.81
CA ILE A 160 -2.60 17.16 9.69
C ILE A 160 -3.82 17.23 8.76
N PRO A 161 -5.01 16.71 9.08
CA PRO A 161 -6.13 16.61 8.13
C PRO A 161 -6.27 17.82 7.20
N ARG A 162 -5.93 17.60 5.92
CA ARG A 162 -5.89 18.55 4.79
C ARG A 162 -4.90 19.73 4.86
N ARG A 163 -3.81 19.63 5.64
CA ARG A 163 -2.68 20.57 5.63
C ARG A 163 -1.37 19.80 5.72
N PHE A 164 -0.50 20.00 4.74
CA PHE A 164 0.84 19.46 4.76
C PHE A 164 1.79 20.42 5.44
N LYS A 165 2.62 19.90 6.34
CA LYS A 165 3.68 20.65 7.00
C LYS A 165 4.97 19.86 6.92
N VAL A 166 6.09 20.57 6.83
CA VAL A 166 7.41 19.95 6.98
C VAL A 166 7.88 20.22 8.40
N ILE A 167 8.09 19.14 9.17
CA ILE A 167 8.72 19.23 10.48
C ILE A 167 10.23 19.16 10.27
N GLU A 168 10.90 20.24 10.63
CA GLU A 168 12.35 20.31 10.65
C GLU A 168 12.84 20.05 12.07
N THR A 169 13.45 18.89 12.28
CA THR A 169 14.04 18.54 13.58
C THR A 169 15.52 18.86 13.59
N TYR A 170 15.92 19.75 14.51
CA TYR A 170 17.30 20.21 14.65
C TYR A 170 17.98 19.43 15.78
N ALA A 171 18.85 18.48 15.42
CA ALA A 171 19.67 17.76 16.39
C ALA A 171 21.03 18.46 16.56
N ARG A 172 21.18 19.20 17.66
CA ARG A 172 22.41 19.97 17.94
C ARG A 172 23.58 19.06 18.32
N LYS A 173 24.73 19.29 17.69
CA LYS A 173 26.00 18.64 18.05
C LYS A 173 26.75 19.48 19.07
N PHE A 174 27.20 18.83 20.15
CA PHE A 174 27.98 19.46 21.21
C PHE A 174 29.37 18.84 21.27
N THR A 175 30.40 19.65 21.41
CA THR A 175 31.71 19.17 21.85
C THR A 175 31.87 19.43 23.34
N CYS A 176 32.36 18.44 24.06
CA CYS A 176 32.88 18.64 25.40
C CYS A 176 34.30 19.21 25.29
N ARG A 177 34.61 20.31 25.99
CA ARG A 177 35.97 20.88 26.00
C ARG A 177 36.96 20.12 26.91
N ASP A 178 36.44 19.30 27.82
CA ASP A 178 37.27 18.56 28.78
C ASP A 178 37.73 17.20 28.23
N CYS A 179 36.98 16.62 27.29
CA CYS A 179 37.32 15.32 26.68
C CYS A 179 37.28 15.32 25.14
N GLU A 180 37.10 16.50 24.52
CA GLU A 180 37.05 16.76 23.08
C GLU A 180 36.03 15.91 22.29
N LYS A 181 35.15 15.18 22.98
CA LYS A 181 34.21 14.24 22.39
C LYS A 181 32.95 14.97 21.91
N ILE A 182 32.49 14.61 20.71
CA ILE A 182 31.24 15.12 20.13
C ILE A 182 30.07 14.24 20.60
N SER A 183 29.03 14.85 21.15
CA SER A 183 27.76 14.20 21.48
C SER A 183 26.61 14.84 20.70
N GLN A 184 25.70 14.02 20.19
CA GLN A 184 24.51 14.44 19.44
C GLN A 184 23.30 13.67 19.98
N PRO A 185 22.15 14.34 20.22
CA PRO A 185 20.89 13.64 20.50
C PRO A 185 20.53 12.71 19.34
N PRO A 186 20.01 11.50 19.61
CA PRO A 186 19.61 10.59 18.54
C PRO A 186 18.53 11.22 17.66
N ALA A 187 18.55 10.89 16.37
CA ALA A 187 17.54 11.36 15.43
C ALA A 187 16.13 10.89 15.84
N PRO A 188 15.08 11.66 15.51
CA PRO A 188 13.70 11.25 15.75
C PRO A 188 13.39 9.89 15.14
N PHE A 189 12.52 9.14 15.82
CA PHE A 189 12.08 7.85 15.31
C PHE A 189 11.13 8.02 14.12
N HIS A 190 11.42 7.32 13.03
CA HIS A 190 10.52 7.16 11.89
C HIS A 190 10.13 5.69 11.72
N ALA A 191 8.86 5.45 11.37
CA ALA A 191 8.34 4.10 11.13
C ALA A 191 9.07 3.41 9.97
N THR A 192 9.47 4.19 8.96
CA THR A 192 10.32 3.73 7.85
C THR A 192 11.78 4.07 8.16
N PRO A 193 12.72 3.09 8.15
CA PRO A 193 14.14 3.37 8.36
C PRO A 193 14.68 4.37 7.35
N ARG A 194 15.30 5.46 7.83
CA ARG A 194 15.77 6.59 7.00
C ARG A 194 14.67 7.21 6.10
N GLY A 195 13.41 6.99 6.45
CA GLY A 195 12.26 7.56 5.76
C GLY A 195 12.08 9.04 6.08
N PHE A 196 11.45 9.75 5.16
CA PHE A 196 11.10 11.16 5.30
C PHE A 196 9.59 11.38 5.50
N ILE A 197 8.79 10.32 5.42
CA ILE A 197 7.34 10.36 5.63
C ILE A 197 7.06 10.16 7.12
N GLY A 198 6.36 11.12 7.72
CA GLY A 198 5.93 11.03 9.11
C GLY A 198 4.80 10.02 9.33
N PRO A 199 4.52 9.65 10.60
CA PRO A 199 3.58 8.59 10.94
C PRO A 199 2.13 8.90 10.51
N GLN A 200 1.73 10.18 10.54
CA GLN A 200 0.36 10.60 10.18
C GLN A 200 0.10 10.44 8.67
N LEU A 201 1.00 10.95 7.83
CA LEU A 201 0.91 10.80 6.37
C LEU A 201 0.95 9.31 5.99
N LEU A 202 1.81 8.52 6.63
CA LEU A 202 1.85 7.07 6.41
C LEU A 202 0.53 6.39 6.78
N ALA A 203 -0.10 6.79 7.89
CA ALA A 203 -1.41 6.29 8.30
C ALA A 203 -2.51 6.66 7.29
N THR A 204 -2.53 7.91 6.80
CA THR A 204 -3.47 8.34 5.76
C THR A 204 -3.31 7.53 4.49
N MET A 205 -2.07 7.33 4.00
CA MET A 205 -1.80 6.54 2.80
C MET A 205 -2.35 5.11 2.91
N LEU A 206 -2.14 4.47 4.07
CA LEU A 206 -2.64 3.12 4.35
C LEU A 206 -4.17 3.10 4.44
N PHE A 207 -4.76 4.05 5.17
CA PHE A 207 -6.21 4.15 5.33
C PHE A 207 -6.91 4.44 4.01
N ASP A 208 -6.40 5.37 3.21
CA ASP A 208 -6.94 5.68 1.89
C ASP A 208 -6.86 4.46 0.97
N LYS A 209 -5.75 3.72 1.02
CA LYS A 209 -5.57 2.53 0.18
C LYS A 209 -6.52 1.40 0.56
N PHE A 210 -6.58 1.07 1.85
CA PHE A 210 -7.24 -0.14 2.33
C PHE A 210 -8.63 0.12 2.90
N GLY A 211 -8.82 1.20 3.64
CA GLY A 211 -10.09 1.60 4.23
C GLY A 211 -11.02 2.29 3.24
N MET A 212 -10.50 3.21 2.41
CA MET A 212 -11.29 3.95 1.41
C MET A 212 -11.19 3.39 -0.02
N HIS A 213 -10.42 2.32 -0.21
CA HIS A 213 -10.21 1.68 -1.52
C HIS A 213 -9.71 2.64 -2.63
N ILE A 214 -8.94 3.66 -2.26
CA ILE A 214 -8.35 4.62 -3.20
C ILE A 214 -7.03 4.03 -3.72
N PRO A 215 -6.94 3.70 -5.02
CA PRO A 215 -5.71 3.13 -5.57
C PRO A 215 -4.57 4.16 -5.54
N LEU A 216 -3.33 3.67 -5.43
CA LEU A 216 -2.17 4.53 -5.19
C LEU A 216 -1.91 5.53 -6.32
N ASN A 217 -2.26 5.21 -7.56
CA ASN A 217 -2.16 6.16 -8.67
C ASN A 217 -3.10 7.36 -8.46
N ARG A 218 -4.30 7.13 -7.94
CA ARG A 218 -5.26 8.20 -7.62
C ARG A 218 -4.80 9.02 -6.41
N GLN A 219 -4.18 8.39 -5.41
CA GLN A 219 -3.56 9.12 -4.30
C GLN A 219 -2.41 10.02 -4.79
N SER A 220 -1.52 9.49 -5.64
CA SER A 220 -0.42 10.26 -6.24
C SER A 220 -0.93 11.50 -7.01
N VAL A 221 -1.97 11.33 -7.83
CA VAL A 221 -2.61 12.44 -8.55
C VAL A 221 -3.21 13.47 -7.58
N ARG A 222 -3.86 13.03 -6.51
CA ARG A 222 -4.41 13.92 -5.47
C ARG A 222 -3.29 14.74 -4.81
N PHE A 223 -2.24 14.09 -4.32
CA PHE A 223 -1.11 14.77 -3.69
C PHE A 223 -0.46 15.77 -4.65
N LYS A 224 -0.33 15.41 -5.93
CA LYS A 224 0.20 16.32 -6.96
C LYS A 224 -0.69 17.55 -7.16
N ALA A 225 -2.03 17.40 -7.09
CA ALA A 225 -2.96 18.52 -7.14
C ALA A 225 -2.82 19.45 -5.91
N GLU A 226 -2.39 18.90 -4.78
CA GLU A 226 -2.03 19.63 -3.55
C GLU A 226 -0.58 20.16 -3.57
N ARG A 227 0.07 20.14 -4.75
CA ARG A 227 1.46 20.56 -5.02
C ARG A 227 2.53 19.71 -4.34
N ILE A 228 2.21 18.46 -4.01
CA ILE A 228 3.15 17.49 -3.42
C ILE A 228 3.38 16.35 -4.41
N ASP A 229 4.57 16.32 -4.99
CA ASP A 229 4.92 15.28 -5.97
C ASP A 229 5.42 14.01 -5.26
N LEU A 230 4.49 13.08 -5.00
CA LEU A 230 4.80 11.74 -4.49
C LEU A 230 4.59 10.71 -5.60
N PRO A 231 5.67 10.13 -6.18
CA PRO A 231 5.54 9.17 -7.25
C PRO A 231 4.97 7.84 -6.74
N LEU A 232 4.32 7.10 -7.65
CA LEU A 232 3.63 5.84 -7.35
C LEU A 232 4.56 4.80 -6.69
N SER A 233 5.81 4.72 -7.12
CA SER A 233 6.81 3.81 -6.55
C SER A 233 7.07 4.11 -5.08
N THR A 234 7.29 5.39 -4.73
CA THR A 234 7.46 5.82 -3.34
C THR A 234 6.23 5.49 -2.50
N LEU A 235 5.01 5.74 -3.01
CA LEU A 235 3.80 5.36 -2.28
C LEU A 235 3.72 3.84 -2.06
N ALA A 236 4.11 3.03 -3.05
CA ALA A 236 4.10 1.58 -2.95
C ALA A 236 5.12 1.06 -1.91
N ASP A 237 6.34 1.59 -1.92
CA ASP A 237 7.39 1.26 -0.96
C ASP A 237 6.95 1.59 0.47
N GLN A 238 6.37 2.77 0.65
CA GLN A 238 5.91 3.24 1.96
C GLN A 238 4.72 2.43 2.48
N VAL A 239 3.79 2.03 1.60
CA VAL A 239 2.76 1.05 1.97
C VAL A 239 3.38 -0.27 2.43
N GLY A 240 4.44 -0.74 1.77
CA GLY A 240 5.16 -1.95 2.18
C GLY A 240 5.81 -1.82 3.56
N HIS A 241 6.46 -0.70 3.85
CA HIS A 241 7.01 -0.42 5.18
C HIS A 241 5.92 -0.28 6.23
N GLY A 242 4.82 0.40 5.90
CA GLY A 242 3.67 0.57 6.77
C GLY A 242 3.01 -0.76 7.14
N THR A 243 2.81 -1.66 6.17
CA THR A 243 2.24 -3.00 6.45
C THR A 243 3.15 -3.86 7.31
N PHE A 244 4.47 -3.72 7.15
CA PHE A 244 5.43 -4.36 8.05
C PHE A 244 5.37 -3.79 9.47
N ALA A 245 5.31 -2.47 9.61
CA ALA A 245 5.27 -1.79 10.90
C ALA A 245 4.02 -2.15 11.73
N VAL A 246 2.88 -2.39 11.08
CA VAL A 246 1.61 -2.78 11.76
C VAL A 246 1.47 -4.29 12.00
N MET A 247 2.43 -5.11 11.60
CA MET A 247 2.39 -6.57 11.80
C MET A 247 2.13 -7.01 13.26
N PRO A 248 2.69 -6.35 14.30
CA PRO A 248 2.38 -6.69 15.68
C PRO A 248 0.89 -6.51 16.02
N LEU A 249 0.22 -5.50 15.45
CA LEU A 249 -1.22 -5.30 15.62
C LEU A 249 -2.02 -6.41 14.94
N PHE A 250 -1.61 -6.80 13.73
CA PHE A 250 -2.22 -7.95 13.04
C PHE A 250 -2.15 -9.21 13.92
N GLN A 251 -1.00 -9.50 14.53
CA GLN A 251 -0.83 -10.67 15.40
C GLN A 251 -1.72 -10.61 16.65
N LEU A 252 -1.95 -9.43 17.21
CA LEU A 252 -2.88 -9.25 18.34
C LEU A 252 -4.33 -9.49 17.90
N ILE A 253 -4.73 -8.96 16.73
CA ILE A 253 -6.05 -9.20 16.14
C ILE A 253 -6.25 -10.67 15.83
N GLU A 254 -5.25 -11.33 15.23
CA GLU A 254 -5.26 -12.76 14.92
C GLU A 254 -5.48 -13.60 16.18
N ARG A 255 -4.72 -13.34 17.25
CA ARG A 255 -4.91 -14.01 18.55
C ARG A 255 -6.30 -13.76 19.11
N HIS A 256 -6.79 -12.51 19.06
CA HIS A 256 -8.13 -12.17 19.53
C HIS A 256 -9.22 -12.90 18.74
N VAL A 257 -9.11 -12.98 17.41
CA VAL A 257 -10.07 -13.69 16.56
C VAL A 257 -10.02 -15.20 16.84
N LEU A 258 -8.83 -15.80 16.85
CA LEU A 258 -8.66 -17.24 17.04
C LEU A 258 -8.96 -17.71 18.48
N ALA A 259 -9.07 -16.80 19.45
CA ALA A 259 -9.53 -17.11 20.81
C ALA A 259 -11.07 -17.20 20.93
N ALA A 260 -11.82 -16.98 19.85
CA ALA A 260 -13.28 -17.10 19.88
C ALA A 260 -13.74 -18.53 20.16
N GLU A 261 -14.89 -18.70 20.81
CA GLU A 261 -15.55 -20.01 20.87
C GLU A 261 -16.14 -20.41 19.52
N ARG A 262 -16.51 -19.41 18.71
CA ARG A 262 -17.14 -19.58 17.40
C ARG A 262 -16.52 -18.64 16.37
N LEU A 263 -16.17 -19.20 15.22
CA LEU A 263 -15.66 -18.46 14.07
C LEU A 263 -16.60 -18.59 12.88
N HIS A 264 -16.73 -17.51 12.11
CA HIS A 264 -17.35 -17.55 10.80
C HIS A 264 -16.26 -17.59 9.74
N GLY A 265 -16.26 -18.62 8.91
CA GLY A 265 -15.31 -18.77 7.80
C GLY A 265 -15.96 -18.45 6.45
N ASP A 266 -15.28 -17.69 5.62
CA ASP A 266 -15.64 -17.48 4.21
C ASP A 266 -14.38 -17.40 3.33
N ASP A 267 -14.51 -17.65 2.03
CA ASP A 267 -13.39 -17.64 1.09
C ASP A 267 -13.70 -16.93 -0.26
N PRO A 268 -13.92 -15.61 -0.27
CA PRO A 268 -14.08 -14.87 -1.53
C PRO A 268 -12.88 -15.01 -2.48
N THR A 269 -13.17 -15.02 -3.79
CA THR A 269 -12.16 -15.02 -4.84
C THR A 269 -11.53 -13.64 -5.02
N ILE A 270 -10.21 -13.60 -5.21
CA ILE A 270 -9.48 -12.39 -5.60
C ILE A 270 -8.57 -12.67 -6.80
N ARG A 271 -8.33 -11.65 -7.61
CA ARG A 271 -7.33 -11.67 -8.69
C ARG A 271 -5.96 -11.32 -8.12
N ILE A 272 -5.00 -12.23 -8.26
CA ILE A 272 -3.62 -12.05 -7.78
C ILE A 272 -2.70 -11.99 -8.99
N LEU A 273 -1.83 -10.97 -9.02
CA LEU A 273 -0.79 -10.87 -10.02
C LEU A 273 0.31 -11.90 -9.72
N ALA A 274 0.49 -12.87 -10.61
CA ALA A 274 1.63 -13.79 -10.63
C ALA A 274 2.54 -13.44 -11.81
N LYS A 275 3.76 -13.99 -11.84
CA LYS A 275 4.76 -13.72 -12.91
C LYS A 275 4.13 -13.84 -14.31
N GLY A 276 3.90 -12.69 -14.96
CA GLY A 276 3.33 -12.58 -16.30
C GLY A 276 1.85 -12.96 -16.47
N LYS A 277 1.13 -13.34 -15.41
CA LYS A 277 -0.29 -13.74 -15.50
C LYS A 277 -1.10 -13.44 -14.24
N CYS A 278 -2.37 -13.12 -14.44
CA CYS A 278 -3.32 -12.97 -13.34
C CYS A 278 -3.93 -14.33 -12.98
N THR A 279 -3.75 -14.78 -11.74
CA THR A 279 -4.34 -16.02 -11.23
C THR A 279 -5.51 -15.72 -10.28
N THR A 280 -6.45 -16.64 -10.19
CA THR A 280 -7.56 -16.54 -9.22
C THR A 280 -7.12 -17.13 -7.90
N GLY A 281 -6.86 -16.27 -6.92
CA GLY A 281 -6.60 -16.63 -5.53
C GLY A 281 -7.84 -16.55 -4.66
N ARG A 282 -7.62 -16.69 -3.35
CA ARG A 282 -8.64 -16.64 -2.30
C ARG A 282 -8.19 -15.71 -1.18
N ILE A 283 -9.16 -15.00 -0.61
CA ILE A 283 -9.01 -14.38 0.69
C ILE A 283 -9.82 -15.23 1.68
N TRP A 284 -9.14 -15.89 2.59
CA TRP A 284 -9.76 -16.60 3.69
C TRP A 284 -10.08 -15.60 4.78
N THR A 285 -11.36 -15.47 5.10
CA THR A 285 -11.84 -14.54 6.12
C THR A 285 -12.34 -15.34 7.31
N TYR A 286 -11.78 -15.06 8.49
CA TYR A 286 -12.30 -15.58 9.75
C TYR A 286 -12.80 -14.43 10.60
N VAL A 287 -14.07 -14.51 11.00
CA VAL A 287 -14.74 -13.45 11.74
C VAL A 287 -15.16 -13.96 13.11
N ARG A 288 -14.70 -13.28 14.14
CA ARG A 288 -15.25 -13.33 15.49
C ARG A 288 -16.33 -12.26 15.58
N ASP A 289 -17.59 -12.67 15.60
CA ASP A 289 -18.72 -11.77 15.86
C ASP A 289 -19.87 -12.54 16.52
N ASP A 290 -19.91 -12.49 17.84
CA ASP A 290 -20.97 -13.12 18.64
C ASP A 290 -22.07 -12.13 19.04
N ARG A 291 -22.05 -10.88 18.55
CA ARG A 291 -23.10 -9.89 18.86
C ARG A 291 -24.52 -10.37 18.54
N PRO A 292 -24.79 -11.11 17.44
CA PRO A 292 -26.12 -11.66 17.18
C PRO A 292 -26.61 -12.67 18.23
N PHE A 293 -25.71 -13.15 19.09
CA PHE A 293 -25.96 -14.11 20.17
C PHE A 293 -25.70 -13.50 21.55
N ALA A 294 -25.74 -12.16 21.65
CA ALA A 294 -25.44 -11.40 22.86
C ALA A 294 -24.04 -11.67 23.46
N GLY A 295 -23.08 -12.06 22.62
CA GLY A 295 -21.70 -12.25 23.05
C GLY A 295 -21.06 -10.91 23.48
N PRO A 296 -20.33 -10.87 24.60
CA PRO A 296 -19.75 -9.64 25.13
C PRO A 296 -18.45 -9.21 24.43
N ALA A 297 -17.87 -10.10 23.61
CA ALA A 297 -16.57 -9.85 23.00
C ALA A 297 -16.67 -8.89 21.79
N PRO A 298 -15.71 -7.95 21.64
CA PRO A 298 -15.70 -7.04 20.51
C PRO A 298 -15.45 -7.80 19.19
N PRO A 299 -16.16 -7.42 18.10
CA PRO A 299 -16.05 -8.10 16.82
C PRO A 299 -14.71 -7.81 16.16
N ALA A 300 -14.17 -8.80 15.45
CA ALA A 300 -12.93 -8.65 14.69
C ALA A 300 -12.89 -9.66 13.53
N ALA A 301 -12.11 -9.32 12.50
CA ALA A 301 -11.85 -10.20 11.37
C ALA A 301 -10.35 -10.31 11.12
N VAL A 302 -9.91 -11.50 10.72
CA VAL A 302 -8.57 -11.75 10.20
C VAL A 302 -8.67 -12.31 8.78
N TYR A 303 -7.73 -11.89 7.93
CA TYR A 303 -7.69 -12.23 6.52
C TYR A 303 -6.36 -12.91 6.19
N TYR A 304 -6.43 -14.00 5.43
CA TYR A 304 -5.26 -14.64 4.82
C TYR A 304 -5.44 -14.72 3.31
N ALA A 305 -4.38 -14.51 2.55
CA ALA A 305 -4.40 -14.61 1.10
C ALA A 305 -3.69 -15.89 0.63
N SER A 306 -4.27 -16.60 -0.33
CA SER A 306 -3.63 -17.74 -0.99
C SER A 306 -3.82 -17.68 -2.51
N GLY A 307 -2.86 -18.22 -3.25
CA GLY A 307 -2.91 -18.30 -4.72
C GLY A 307 -3.85 -19.38 -5.28
N ASN A 308 -4.46 -20.19 -4.42
CA ASN A 308 -5.37 -21.27 -4.80
C ASN A 308 -6.38 -21.56 -3.67
N ARG A 309 -7.39 -22.39 -3.96
CA ARG A 309 -8.44 -22.83 -3.00
C ARG A 309 -8.17 -24.25 -2.49
N ARG A 310 -6.96 -24.57 -2.03
CA ARG A 310 -6.64 -25.89 -1.44
C ARG A 310 -6.95 -25.93 0.05
N GLY A 311 -7.30 -27.12 0.56
CA GLY A 311 -7.60 -27.32 1.99
C GLY A 311 -6.39 -27.15 2.91
N GLU A 312 -5.16 -27.16 2.38
CA GLU A 312 -3.93 -26.93 3.15
C GLU A 312 -3.92 -25.56 3.85
N HIS A 313 -4.53 -24.54 3.23
CA HIS A 313 -4.59 -23.17 3.78
C HIS A 313 -5.43 -23.09 5.06
N PRO A 314 -6.73 -23.46 5.05
CA PRO A 314 -7.51 -23.44 6.27
C PRO A 314 -6.98 -24.42 7.33
N GLN A 315 -6.35 -25.52 6.93
CA GLN A 315 -5.67 -26.43 7.85
C GLN A 315 -4.51 -25.75 8.59
N LYS A 316 -3.72 -24.94 7.88
CA LYS A 316 -2.64 -24.15 8.48
C LYS A 316 -3.17 -23.01 9.35
N HIS A 317 -4.13 -22.23 8.85
CA HIS A 317 -4.65 -21.06 9.56
C HIS A 317 -5.35 -21.45 10.87
N LEU A 318 -6.11 -22.56 10.85
CA LEU A 318 -6.91 -23.02 11.99
C LEU A 318 -6.25 -24.18 12.73
N ALA A 319 -4.94 -24.36 12.61
CA ALA A 319 -4.22 -25.47 13.24
C ALA A 319 -4.43 -25.53 14.76
N ALA A 320 -4.39 -24.38 15.44
CA ALA A 320 -4.53 -24.27 16.89
C ALA A 320 -5.98 -24.06 17.38
N PHE A 321 -6.93 -23.75 16.49
CA PHE A 321 -8.30 -23.41 16.86
C PHE A 321 -9.13 -24.66 17.21
N ALA A 322 -9.91 -24.64 18.29
CA ALA A 322 -10.66 -25.82 18.78
C ALA A 322 -12.15 -25.55 19.07
N GLY A 323 -12.74 -24.52 18.44
CA GLY A 323 -14.14 -24.13 18.68
C GLY A 323 -15.12 -24.59 17.59
N ILE A 324 -16.21 -23.83 17.44
CA ILE A 324 -17.22 -24.01 16.40
C ILE A 324 -16.79 -23.22 15.16
N LEU A 325 -16.72 -23.87 14.00
CA LEU A 325 -16.51 -23.20 12.72
C LEU A 325 -17.80 -23.19 11.91
N GLN A 326 -18.39 -22.00 11.79
CA GLN A 326 -19.52 -21.74 10.92
C GLN A 326 -19.04 -21.33 9.52
N ALA A 327 -19.13 -22.23 8.56
CA ALA A 327 -18.62 -21.99 7.20
C ALA A 327 -19.57 -22.52 6.12
N ASP A 328 -19.21 -22.31 4.86
CA ASP A 328 -19.84 -23.00 3.73
C ASP A 328 -19.52 -24.52 3.77
N CYS A 329 -20.20 -25.31 2.93
CA CYS A 329 -19.97 -26.76 2.86
C CYS A 329 -18.73 -27.09 1.98
N TYR A 330 -17.64 -26.33 2.14
CA TYR A 330 -16.39 -26.57 1.40
C TYR A 330 -15.63 -27.76 1.98
N GLY A 331 -15.35 -28.76 1.13
CA GLY A 331 -14.69 -30.01 1.54
C GLY A 331 -13.27 -29.84 2.10
N GLY A 332 -12.59 -28.72 1.81
CA GLY A 332 -11.25 -28.48 2.35
C GLY A 332 -11.19 -28.27 3.87
N PHE A 333 -12.33 -28.03 4.53
CA PHE A 333 -12.44 -28.00 5.98
C PHE A 333 -12.59 -29.38 6.63
N GLU A 334 -12.97 -30.43 5.87
CA GLU A 334 -13.25 -31.76 6.43
C GLU A 334 -12.11 -32.32 7.31
N PRO A 335 -10.81 -32.18 6.93
CA PRO A 335 -9.71 -32.67 7.76
C PRO A 335 -9.61 -32.00 9.14
N LEU A 336 -10.18 -30.80 9.33
CA LEU A 336 -10.17 -30.10 10.61
C LEU A 336 -11.18 -30.67 11.61
N PHE A 337 -12.16 -31.42 11.14
CA PHE A 337 -13.22 -32.02 11.95
C PHE A 337 -12.90 -33.48 12.34
N ASP A 338 -11.87 -34.07 11.73
CA ASP A 338 -11.51 -35.47 11.95
C ASP A 338 -10.63 -35.62 13.20
N PRO A 339 -11.11 -36.31 14.25
CA PRO A 339 -10.33 -36.56 15.47
C PRO A 339 -9.05 -37.37 15.23
N LYS A 340 -8.96 -38.11 14.12
CA LYS A 340 -7.73 -38.85 13.75
C LYS A 340 -6.65 -37.94 13.17
N ARG A 341 -7.02 -36.77 12.65
CA ARG A 341 -6.10 -35.83 11.98
C ARG A 341 -5.73 -34.64 12.85
N LYS A 342 -6.56 -34.31 13.84
CA LYS A 342 -6.36 -33.16 14.72
C LYS A 342 -6.70 -33.53 16.17
N ALA A 343 -5.76 -33.26 17.09
CA ALA A 343 -5.92 -33.56 18.51
C ALA A 343 -7.16 -32.89 19.13
N MET A 344 -7.44 -31.64 18.74
CA MET A 344 -8.65 -30.92 19.10
C MET A 344 -9.46 -30.62 17.83
N PRO A 345 -10.33 -31.55 17.39
CA PRO A 345 -11.12 -31.36 16.18
C PRO A 345 -12.12 -30.22 16.34
N ILE A 346 -12.30 -29.45 15.28
CA ILE A 346 -13.25 -28.34 15.21
C ILE A 346 -14.67 -28.89 15.12
N THR A 347 -15.63 -28.22 15.75
CA THR A 347 -17.05 -28.56 15.58
C THR A 347 -17.62 -27.84 14.35
N PRO A 348 -18.08 -28.55 13.30
CA PRO A 348 -18.63 -27.90 12.11
C PRO A 348 -20.04 -27.35 12.35
N ALA A 349 -20.29 -26.13 11.88
CA ALA A 349 -21.63 -25.55 11.74
C ALA A 349 -21.82 -25.05 10.30
N PHE A 350 -22.95 -25.38 9.67
CA PHE A 350 -23.20 -24.97 8.29
C PHE A 350 -23.88 -23.60 8.24
N CYS A 351 -23.35 -22.70 7.43
CA CYS A 351 -23.88 -21.34 7.31
C CYS A 351 -25.16 -21.30 6.46
N PHE A 352 -26.29 -20.93 7.07
CA PHE A 352 -27.56 -20.75 6.36
C PHE A 352 -27.54 -19.62 5.31
N ALA A 353 -26.70 -18.59 5.49
CA ALA A 353 -26.60 -17.51 4.50
C ALA A 353 -25.99 -18.00 3.18
N HIS A 354 -24.95 -18.86 3.23
CA HIS A 354 -24.39 -19.50 2.04
C HIS A 354 -25.38 -20.47 1.39
N ALA A 355 -26.12 -21.24 2.20
CA ALA A 355 -27.16 -22.14 1.68
C ALA A 355 -28.25 -21.38 0.90
N ARG A 356 -28.67 -20.20 1.39
CA ARG A 356 -29.68 -19.35 0.75
C ARG A 356 -29.16 -18.61 -0.49
N ARG A 357 -27.90 -18.16 -0.49
CA ARG A 357 -27.30 -17.47 -1.66
C ARG A 357 -27.25 -18.35 -2.91
N GLY A 358 -27.05 -19.66 -2.73
CA GLY A 358 -27.20 -20.58 -3.84
C GLY A 358 -28.64 -20.60 -4.38
N SER A 359 -29.63 -20.74 -3.49
CA SER A 359 -31.03 -21.11 -3.82
C SER A 359 -31.69 -20.28 -4.92
N SER A 360 -31.42 -18.97 -4.98
CA SER A 360 -32.01 -18.06 -5.97
C SER A 360 -31.46 -18.26 -7.39
N SER A 361 -30.22 -18.74 -7.54
CA SER A 361 -29.62 -19.07 -8.84
C SER A 361 -30.03 -20.45 -9.37
N TRP A 362 -30.53 -21.36 -8.51
CA TRP A 362 -30.83 -22.76 -8.90
C TRP A 362 -32.25 -22.98 -9.46
N LEU A 363 -33.13 -21.97 -9.39
CA LEU A 363 -34.54 -22.11 -9.82
C LEU A 363 -34.74 -22.10 -11.35
N THR A 364 -33.69 -21.88 -12.15
CA THR A 364 -33.78 -21.78 -13.61
C THR A 364 -33.38 -23.03 -14.40
N SER A 365 -32.86 -24.10 -13.78
CA SER A 365 -32.44 -25.32 -14.50
C SER A 365 -33.10 -26.60 -13.98
N ARG A 366 -34.04 -27.13 -14.79
CA ARG A 366 -34.80 -28.39 -14.54
C ARG A 366 -33.91 -29.63 -14.31
N GLU A 367 -32.67 -29.65 -14.78
CA GLU A 367 -31.73 -30.77 -14.62
C GLU A 367 -31.20 -30.96 -13.18
N MET A 368 -31.37 -29.99 -12.29
CA MET A 368 -30.80 -30.02 -10.94
C MET A 368 -31.75 -30.56 -9.85
N LEU A 369 -33.04 -30.76 -10.13
CA LEU A 369 -33.99 -31.37 -9.17
C LEU A 369 -33.58 -32.80 -8.78
N GLY A 370 -32.95 -33.55 -9.70
CA GLY A 370 -32.42 -34.89 -9.44
C GLY A 370 -31.13 -34.90 -8.61
N LYS A 371 -30.36 -33.80 -8.60
CA LYS A 371 -29.14 -33.64 -7.77
C LYS A 371 -29.50 -33.09 -6.39
N ALA A 372 -30.46 -32.17 -6.29
CA ALA A 372 -31.00 -31.66 -5.03
C ALA A 372 -31.67 -32.76 -4.19
N ARG A 373 -32.44 -33.68 -4.80
CA ARG A 373 -33.00 -34.85 -4.09
C ARG A 373 -31.91 -35.78 -3.52
N ARG A 374 -30.80 -35.97 -4.24
CA ARG A 374 -29.65 -36.78 -3.77
C ARG A 374 -28.84 -36.09 -2.66
N ALA A 375 -28.60 -34.78 -2.80
CA ALA A 375 -27.93 -33.98 -1.76
C ALA A 375 -28.77 -33.90 -0.47
N ASN A 376 -30.09 -33.77 -0.56
CA ASN A 376 -30.98 -33.76 0.61
C ASN A 376 -31.07 -35.16 1.28
N ARG A 377 -30.96 -36.25 0.51
CA ARG A 377 -30.86 -37.63 1.07
C ARG A 377 -29.52 -37.87 1.79
N SER A 378 -28.44 -37.30 1.25
CA SER A 378 -27.11 -37.25 1.90
C SER A 378 -27.14 -36.42 3.19
N LEU A 379 -27.74 -35.23 3.16
CA LEU A 379 -27.91 -34.36 4.34
C LEU A 379 -28.76 -35.00 5.44
N ARG A 380 -29.88 -35.68 5.10
CA ARG A 380 -30.69 -36.43 6.08
C ARG A 380 -29.97 -37.64 6.69
N SER A 381 -29.14 -38.34 5.92
CA SER A 381 -28.37 -39.49 6.43
C SER A 381 -27.13 -39.07 7.24
N ARG A 382 -26.61 -37.85 7.01
CA ARG A 382 -25.56 -37.23 7.82
C ARG A 382 -26.14 -36.66 9.13
N TRP A 383 -27.32 -36.01 9.09
CA TRP A 383 -28.06 -35.59 10.28
C TRP A 383 -28.41 -36.73 11.23
N ARG A 384 -28.90 -37.88 10.73
CA ARG A 384 -29.20 -39.05 11.57
C ARG A 384 -27.97 -39.67 12.24
N ARG A 385 -26.77 -39.51 11.65
CA ARG A 385 -25.51 -39.99 12.25
C ARG A 385 -25.00 -39.07 13.36
N SER A 386 -25.24 -37.75 13.24
CA SER A 386 -24.91 -36.76 14.27
C SER A 386 -25.88 -36.79 15.46
N ASP A 387 -27.17 -37.05 15.24
CA ASP A 387 -28.15 -37.22 16.32
C ASP A 387 -27.92 -38.52 17.12
N ALA A 388 -27.43 -39.58 16.47
CA ALA A 388 -27.14 -40.86 17.13
C ALA A 388 -25.92 -40.79 18.07
N SER A 389 -24.91 -39.97 17.75
CA SER A 389 -23.74 -39.77 18.62
C SER A 389 -24.03 -38.87 19.83
N MET A 390 -24.98 -37.93 19.70
CA MET A 390 -25.45 -37.09 20.83
C MET A 390 -26.35 -37.85 21.82
N ARG A 391 -27.03 -38.92 21.38
CA ARG A 391 -27.92 -39.71 22.26
C ARG A 391 -27.18 -40.77 23.09
N CYS A 392 -25.98 -41.18 22.65
CA CYS A 392 -25.16 -42.19 23.34
C CYS A 392 -24.33 -41.65 24.53
N SER A 393 -24.15 -40.32 24.62
CA SER A 393 -23.38 -39.66 25.69
C SER A 393 -24.23 -39.24 26.90
N ARG A 394 -25.56 -39.45 26.87
CA ARG A 394 -26.47 -39.19 28.00
C ARG A 394 -26.86 -40.43 28.81
N SER A 395 -26.42 -41.64 28.42
CA SER A 395 -26.84 -42.91 29.03
C SER A 395 -25.89 -43.46 30.11
N SER A 396 -24.86 -42.71 30.52
CA SER A 396 -23.90 -43.14 31.55
C SER A 396 -23.82 -42.13 32.70
N ALA A 397 -24.91 -41.99 33.46
CA ALA A 397 -24.91 -41.39 34.79
C ALA A 397 -25.80 -42.26 35.71
N PRO A 398 -25.35 -42.71 36.89
CA PRO A 398 -26.18 -43.52 37.78
C PRO A 398 -27.21 -42.63 38.49
N SER A 399 -28.46 -43.08 38.45
CA SER A 399 -29.60 -42.48 39.16
C SER A 399 -29.56 -42.84 40.65
N THR A 400 -29.42 -41.84 41.52
CA THR A 400 -29.85 -41.92 42.92
C THR A 400 -30.49 -40.60 43.31
N ALA A 401 -31.82 -40.55 43.34
CA ALA A 401 -32.57 -39.71 44.28
C ALA A 401 -34.08 -40.01 44.17
N VAL A 402 -34.65 -40.19 45.34
CA VAL A 402 -36.02 -40.56 45.67
C VAL A 402 -37.00 -39.42 45.33
N VAL A 403 -38.15 -39.79 44.79
CA VAL A 403 -39.32 -38.92 44.60
C VAL A 403 -40.13 -38.88 45.90
N PRO A 404 -40.73 -37.73 46.27
CA PRO A 404 -42.09 -37.79 46.77
C PRO A 404 -43.04 -36.94 45.92
N THR A 405 -44.20 -37.54 45.70
CA THR A 405 -45.36 -37.08 44.96
C THR A 405 -46.25 -36.15 45.78
N SER A 406 -46.68 -35.04 45.19
CA SER A 406 -47.99 -34.38 45.33
C SER A 406 -47.97 -33.21 44.34
N GLY A 407 -48.99 -32.82 43.57
CA GLY A 407 -50.40 -33.15 43.49
C GLY A 407 -51.09 -31.87 42.94
N VAL A 408 -51.33 -31.81 41.62
CA VAL A 408 -52.54 -31.30 40.89
C VAL A 408 -53.15 -29.92 41.31
N PRO A 409 -53.77 -29.08 40.43
CA PRO A 409 -53.42 -28.56 39.09
C PRO A 409 -53.75 -27.04 38.89
N CYS A 410 -53.29 -26.52 37.74
CA CYS A 410 -53.91 -25.52 36.83
C CYS A 410 -55.08 -24.61 37.29
N ALA A 411 -54.92 -23.29 37.14
CA ALA A 411 -55.99 -22.38 36.72
C ALA A 411 -55.43 -21.12 36.00
N ARG A 412 -56.24 -20.62 35.07
CA ARG A 412 -56.00 -19.58 34.04
C ARG A 412 -56.22 -18.16 34.55
N SER A 413 -55.87 -17.21 33.67
CA SER A 413 -56.33 -15.81 33.58
C SER A 413 -55.60 -14.84 34.52
N GLY A 414 -55.36 -13.57 34.19
CA GLY A 414 -55.78 -12.74 33.07
C GLY A 414 -55.20 -11.33 33.29
N ALA A 415 -55.41 -10.49 32.29
CA ALA A 415 -54.88 -9.16 32.03
C ALA A 415 -54.89 -8.07 33.14
N SER A 416 -54.19 -6.96 32.78
CA SER A 416 -54.27 -5.55 33.22
C SER A 416 -53.35 -5.16 34.39
N ARG A 417 -52.33 -4.28 34.22
CA ARG A 417 -52.23 -2.83 33.89
C ARG A 417 -52.66 -1.88 35.02
N CYS A 418 -51.86 -0.80 35.12
CA CYS A 418 -51.97 0.43 35.94
C CYS A 418 -51.54 0.29 37.42
N SER A 419 -50.43 0.91 37.84
CA SER A 419 -50.23 2.34 38.21
C SER A 419 -51.08 2.70 39.44
N THR A 420 -50.60 3.35 40.51
CA THR A 420 -49.65 4.45 40.67
C THR A 420 -49.37 4.60 42.18
N THR A 421 -48.25 5.24 42.52
CA THR A 421 -47.99 6.06 43.74
C THR A 421 -48.13 5.43 45.14
N CYS A 422 -47.07 5.52 45.94
CA CYS A 422 -47.01 6.49 47.04
C CYS A 422 -45.60 6.58 47.65
N MET A 423 -45.17 7.81 47.88
CA MET A 423 -44.00 8.19 48.65
C MET A 423 -44.18 7.87 50.13
N THR A 424 -43.06 7.61 50.82
CA THR A 424 -42.63 8.03 52.19
C THR A 424 -41.55 7.01 52.59
N GLY A 425 -40.30 7.32 52.90
CA GLY A 425 -39.77 8.47 53.63
C GLY A 425 -39.51 8.08 55.09
N CYS A 426 -38.30 7.58 55.40
CA CYS A 426 -37.58 7.62 56.69
C CYS A 426 -36.40 6.62 56.66
N SER A 427 -35.16 7.10 56.52
CA SER A 427 -34.20 7.32 57.62
C SER A 427 -33.76 6.00 58.29
N ALA A 428 -32.57 5.52 57.95
CA ALA A 428 -31.30 5.80 58.61
C ALA A 428 -30.99 4.76 59.71
N SER A 429 -29.95 3.94 59.49
CA SER A 429 -28.87 3.79 60.47
C SER A 429 -27.73 2.99 59.87
N GLU A 430 -26.65 3.72 59.66
CA GLU A 430 -25.29 3.30 59.46
C GLU A 430 -24.76 2.69 60.77
N LYS A 431 -24.05 1.55 60.70
CA LYS A 431 -23.03 1.20 61.70
C LYS A 431 -22.03 0.19 61.13
N ALA A 432 -20.85 0.74 60.83
CA ALA A 432 -19.61 0.03 60.66
C ALA A 432 -19.24 -0.77 61.92
N SER A 433 -18.46 -1.84 61.78
CA SER A 433 -17.05 -1.86 62.23
C SER A 433 -16.46 -3.26 62.42
N ARG A 434 -15.18 -3.34 62.04
CA ARG A 434 -14.05 -4.03 62.68
C ARG A 434 -13.90 -5.55 62.58
N ALA A 435 -12.80 -5.89 61.89
CA ALA A 435 -11.98 -7.08 62.09
C ALA A 435 -11.38 -7.19 63.51
N PRO A 436 -10.93 -8.39 63.91
CA PRO A 436 -9.89 -8.57 64.90
C PRO A 436 -8.64 -9.30 64.34
N PRO A 437 -7.50 -9.26 65.07
CA PRO A 437 -6.18 -9.69 64.59
C PRO A 437 -5.75 -11.08 65.10
N ARG A 438 -4.77 -11.63 64.37
CA ARG A 438 -3.63 -12.50 64.74
C ARG A 438 -3.78 -13.59 65.82
N SER A 439 -3.41 -14.80 65.40
CA SER A 439 -2.32 -15.58 66.00
C SER A 439 -1.43 -16.09 64.87
#